data_AF-A0A2S4ZDM6-F1
#
_entry.id   AF-A0A2S4ZDM6-F1
#
_cell.length_a   1.000
_cell.length_b   1.000
_cell.length_c   1.000
_cell.angle_alpha   90.00
_cell.angle_beta   90.00
_cell.angle_gamma   90.00
#
_symmetry.space_group_name_H-M   'P 1'
#
loop_
_entity.id
_entity.type
_entity.pdbx_description
1 polymer ?
#
loop_
_entity_poly.entity_id
_entity_poly.type
_entity_poly.pdbx_seq_one_letter_code
_entity_poly.pdbx_strand_id
1 'polypeptide(L)'
;MSLVELIAQADERGLAASGLACLDRCLPLLGGDDELLRPLWARLADGSDWSAGLSLARAALGPADPADDEAARLTRRMLDSAPAERTAGAVRPWADACSIASLRVHRLLDPAADGDPAPDGLDAGRAGDPADLSPLVAAELRRQAAVLELLAEHGAQGLRRALEISVEGRRVLRAVVSRRARSVAEPGA
;
A
#
# COMPACT_ATOMS: atom_id res chain seq x y z
N MET A 1 -5.70 5.32 18.35
CA MET A 1 -6.30 6.10 17.25
C MET A 1 -6.71 5.14 16.17
N SER A 2 -7.83 5.38 15.52
CA SER A 2 -8.20 4.67 14.30
C SER A 2 -7.26 5.07 13.15
N LEU A 3 -7.23 4.27 12.09
CA LEU A 3 -6.42 4.60 10.92
C LEU A 3 -6.93 5.88 10.24
N VAL A 4 -8.25 6.09 10.23
CA VAL A 4 -8.87 7.32 9.72
C VAL A 4 -8.35 8.55 10.49
N GLU A 5 -8.30 8.47 11.82
CA GLU A 5 -7.77 9.54 12.67
C GLU A 5 -6.29 9.80 12.42
N LEU A 6 -5.49 8.75 12.26
CA LEU A 6 -4.06 8.85 11.95
C LEU A 6 -3.82 9.55 10.61
N ILE A 7 -4.56 9.19 9.55
CA ILE A 7 -4.45 9.84 8.24
C ILE A 7 -4.91 11.31 8.32
N ALA A 8 -5.99 11.60 9.06
CA ALA A 8 -6.49 12.95 9.21
C ALA A 8 -5.49 13.91 9.92
N GLN A 9 -4.70 13.39 10.85
CA GLN A 9 -3.73 14.17 11.65
C GLN A 9 -2.32 14.20 11.03
N ALA A 10 -2.02 13.31 10.09
CA ALA A 10 -0.70 13.23 9.49
C ALA A 10 -0.29 14.51 8.73
N ASP A 11 0.99 14.85 8.85
CA ASP A 11 1.64 15.90 8.08
C ASP A 11 1.92 15.45 6.63
N GLU A 12 2.46 16.35 5.82
CA GLU A 12 2.74 16.09 4.39
C GLU A 12 3.64 14.87 4.19
N ARG A 13 4.65 14.70 5.04
CA ARG A 13 5.60 13.58 4.96
C ARG A 13 4.95 12.27 5.38
N GLY A 14 4.17 12.27 6.47
CA GLY A 14 3.39 11.14 6.95
C GLY A 14 2.39 10.63 5.91
N LEU A 15 1.67 11.55 5.27
CA LEU A 15 0.74 11.24 4.18
C LEU A 15 1.47 10.66 2.96
N ALA A 16 2.55 11.31 2.49
CA ALA A 16 3.30 10.82 1.34
C ALA A 16 3.93 9.44 1.60
N ALA A 17 4.50 9.24 2.80
CA ALA A 17 5.11 7.97 3.18
C ALA A 17 4.07 6.85 3.39
N SER A 18 2.91 7.14 3.96
CA SER A 18 1.86 6.13 4.16
C SER A 18 1.26 5.64 2.84
N GLY A 19 0.99 6.56 1.89
CA GLY A 19 0.57 6.19 0.53
C GLY A 19 1.66 5.39 -0.20
N LEU A 20 2.92 5.83 -0.11
CA LEU A 20 4.05 5.13 -0.72
C LEU A 20 4.25 3.73 -0.11
N ALA A 21 4.09 3.59 1.21
CA ALA A 21 4.19 2.32 1.92
C ALA A 21 3.15 1.32 1.47
N CYS A 22 1.90 1.77 1.26
CA CYS A 22 0.83 0.93 0.70
C CYS A 22 1.20 0.44 -0.70
N LEU A 23 1.64 1.36 -1.58
CA LEU A 23 2.04 1.03 -2.95
C LEU A 23 3.24 0.06 -2.96
N ASP A 24 4.24 0.30 -2.12
CA ASP A 24 5.45 -0.51 -2.02
C ASP A 24 5.15 -1.96 -1.61
N ARG A 25 4.24 -2.16 -0.65
CA ARG A 25 3.80 -3.51 -0.29
C ARG A 25 3.09 -4.24 -1.44
N CYS A 26 2.34 -3.52 -2.26
CA CYS A 26 1.57 -4.07 -3.37
C CYS A 26 2.37 -4.20 -4.69
N LEU A 27 3.56 -3.60 -4.77
CA LEU A 27 4.40 -3.56 -5.97
C LEU A 27 4.65 -4.91 -6.67
N PRO A 28 4.80 -6.06 -5.97
CA PRO A 28 4.99 -7.35 -6.62
C PRO A 28 3.89 -7.74 -7.61
N LEU A 29 2.69 -7.16 -7.48
CA LEU A 29 1.57 -7.39 -8.40
C LEU A 29 1.78 -6.76 -9.78
N LEU A 30 2.68 -5.78 -9.89
CA LEU A 30 3.01 -5.12 -11.15
C LEU A 30 4.27 -5.69 -11.82
N GLY A 31 4.86 -6.76 -11.26
CA GLY A 31 6.10 -7.35 -11.76
C GLY A 31 7.34 -6.45 -11.63
N GLY A 32 7.26 -5.38 -10.82
CA GLY A 32 8.35 -4.44 -10.62
C GLY A 32 9.49 -4.97 -9.74
N ASP A 33 10.69 -4.41 -9.92
CA ASP A 33 11.83 -4.62 -9.04
C ASP A 33 11.53 -4.12 -7.61
N ASP A 34 12.00 -4.85 -6.59
CA ASP A 34 11.82 -4.51 -5.17
C ASP A 34 12.42 -3.16 -4.77
N GLU A 35 13.40 -2.67 -5.53
CA GLU A 35 14.08 -1.40 -5.28
C GLU A 35 13.51 -0.25 -6.13
N LEU A 36 12.50 -0.50 -6.97
CA LEU A 36 11.95 0.50 -7.89
C LEU A 36 11.47 1.78 -7.17
N LEU A 37 10.90 1.65 -5.97
CA LEU A 37 10.41 2.78 -5.18
C LEU A 37 11.43 3.32 -4.17
N ARG A 38 12.61 2.70 -4.06
CA ARG A 38 13.68 3.13 -3.14
C ARG A 38 14.09 4.59 -3.35
N PRO A 39 14.20 5.10 -4.60
CA PRO A 39 14.49 6.51 -4.82
C PRO A 39 13.39 7.47 -4.35
N LEU A 40 12.13 7.03 -4.23
CA LEU A 40 11.06 7.87 -3.69
C LEU A 40 11.17 7.98 -2.17
N TRP A 41 11.46 6.86 -1.50
CA TRP A 41 11.73 6.84 -0.06
C TRP A 41 12.89 7.75 0.34
N ALA A 42 13.98 7.78 -0.45
CA ALA A 42 15.11 8.68 -0.21
C ALA A 42 14.69 10.16 -0.26
N ARG A 43 13.84 10.53 -1.22
CA ARG A 43 13.33 11.90 -1.39
C ARG A 43 12.36 12.34 -0.29
N LEU A 44 11.67 11.39 0.35
CA LEU A 44 10.90 11.67 1.55
C LEU A 44 11.81 12.01 2.75
N ALA A 45 12.98 11.36 2.82
CA ALA A 45 13.94 11.54 3.91
C ALA A 45 14.68 12.88 3.80
N ASP A 46 15.17 13.24 2.62
CA ASP A 46 15.88 14.51 2.41
C ASP A 46 14.94 15.70 2.10
N GLY A 47 13.65 15.44 1.85
CA GLY A 47 12.67 16.46 1.55
C GLY A 47 12.73 17.00 0.11
N SER A 48 13.51 16.39 -0.78
CA SER A 48 13.63 16.79 -2.19
C SER A 48 12.41 16.42 -3.02
N ASP A 49 12.26 17.05 -4.19
CA ASP A 49 11.17 16.78 -5.12
C ASP A 49 11.15 15.31 -5.59
N TRP A 50 9.94 14.74 -5.64
CA TRP A 50 9.68 13.36 -6.04
C TRP A 50 9.01 13.19 -7.40
N SER A 51 8.60 14.29 -8.04
CA SER A 51 7.82 14.25 -9.27
C SER A 51 8.56 13.49 -10.39
N ALA A 52 9.85 13.77 -10.56
CA ALA A 52 10.70 13.05 -11.52
C ALA A 52 10.87 11.57 -11.15
N GLY A 53 10.96 11.25 -9.85
CA GLY A 53 11.02 9.88 -9.38
C GLY A 53 9.74 9.09 -9.68
N LEU A 54 8.57 9.73 -9.53
CA LEU A 54 7.28 9.12 -9.87
C LEU A 54 7.17 8.85 -11.37
N SER A 55 7.58 9.80 -12.21
CA SER A 55 7.61 9.64 -13.67
C SER A 55 8.51 8.47 -14.09
N LEU A 56 9.69 8.34 -13.48
CA LEU A 56 10.59 7.22 -13.73
C LEU A 56 9.99 5.87 -13.29
N ALA A 57 9.35 5.82 -12.12
CA ALA A 57 8.69 4.61 -11.63
C ALA A 57 7.54 4.16 -12.55
N ARG A 58 6.72 5.10 -13.03
CA ARG A 58 5.66 4.84 -14.02
C ARG A 58 6.23 4.31 -15.33
N ALA A 59 7.27 4.97 -15.85
CA ALA A 59 7.91 4.56 -17.10
C ALA A 59 8.51 3.16 -17.00
N ALA A 60 9.16 2.82 -15.89
CA ALA A 60 9.79 1.52 -15.68
C ALA A 60 8.79 0.35 -15.67
N LEU A 61 7.58 0.57 -15.14
CA LEU A 61 6.54 -0.45 -15.10
C LEU A 61 5.70 -0.55 -16.38
N GLY A 62 5.93 0.35 -17.34
CA GLY A 62 5.19 0.39 -18.59
C GLY A 62 3.68 0.66 -18.42
N PRO A 63 2.91 0.56 -19.53
CA PRO A 63 1.47 0.66 -19.50
C PRO A 63 0.83 -0.52 -18.75
N ALA A 64 -0.40 -0.33 -18.27
CA ALA A 64 -1.19 -1.42 -17.71
C ALA A 64 -1.43 -2.53 -18.75
N ASP A 65 -1.37 -3.78 -18.32
CA ASP A 65 -1.72 -4.92 -19.16
C ASP A 65 -3.25 -5.09 -19.13
N PRO A 66 -3.95 -5.18 -20.27
CA PRO A 66 -5.37 -5.52 -20.30
C PRO A 66 -5.73 -6.83 -19.57
N ALA A 67 -4.76 -7.74 -19.42
CA ALA A 67 -4.91 -8.99 -18.68
C ALA A 67 -4.67 -8.87 -17.17
N ASP A 68 -4.24 -7.70 -16.66
CA ASP A 68 -4.02 -7.45 -15.23
C ASP A 68 -5.30 -7.76 -14.45
N ASP A 69 -5.20 -8.53 -13.36
CA ASP A 69 -6.33 -8.78 -12.47
C ASP A 69 -6.72 -7.52 -11.66
N GLU A 70 -7.82 -7.59 -10.90
CA GLU A 70 -8.27 -6.41 -10.14
C GLU A 70 -7.26 -5.94 -9.09
N ALA A 71 -6.47 -6.84 -8.50
CA ALA A 71 -5.47 -6.48 -7.52
C ALA A 71 -4.30 -5.72 -8.16
N ALA A 72 -3.84 -6.16 -9.34
CA ALA A 72 -2.85 -5.45 -10.15
C ALA A 72 -3.39 -4.09 -10.62
N ARG A 73 -4.65 -4.01 -11.09
CA ARG A 73 -5.28 -2.73 -11.50
C ARG A 73 -5.42 -1.74 -10.35
N LEU A 74 -5.80 -2.19 -9.15
CA LEU A 74 -5.84 -1.34 -7.95
C LEU A 74 -4.44 -0.77 -7.64
N THR A 75 -3.42 -1.63 -7.66
CA THR A 75 -2.03 -1.23 -7.39
C THR A 75 -1.51 -0.25 -8.44
N ARG A 76 -1.84 -0.46 -9.71
CA ARG A 76 -1.52 0.45 -10.82
C ARG A 76 -2.14 1.84 -10.58
N ARG A 77 -3.43 1.89 -10.22
CA ARG A 77 -4.12 3.16 -9.93
C ARG A 77 -3.47 3.92 -8.76
N MET A 78 -2.95 3.23 -7.75
CA MET A 78 -2.22 3.88 -6.64
C MET A 78 -0.97 4.63 -7.16
N LEU A 79 -0.20 4.03 -8.07
CA LEU A 79 0.96 4.69 -8.67
C LEU A 79 0.56 5.82 -9.63
N ASP A 80 -0.41 5.57 -10.50
CA ASP A 80 -0.80 6.53 -11.54
C ASP A 80 -1.44 7.79 -10.95
N SER A 81 -2.19 7.65 -9.85
CA SER A 81 -2.80 8.77 -9.13
C SER A 81 -1.86 9.51 -8.18
N ALA A 82 -0.62 9.04 -7.99
CA ALA A 82 0.33 9.71 -7.09
C ALA A 82 0.59 11.17 -7.55
N PRO A 83 0.36 12.17 -6.69
CA PRO A 83 0.44 13.56 -7.10
C PRO A 83 1.90 13.98 -7.32
N ALA A 84 2.15 14.79 -8.35
CA ALA A 84 3.47 15.35 -8.58
C ALA A 84 3.88 16.28 -7.42
N GLU A 85 2.93 17.06 -6.91
CA GLU A 85 3.10 17.95 -5.76
C GLU A 85 2.95 17.20 -4.43
N ARG A 86 3.81 17.49 -3.46
CA ARG A 86 3.74 16.93 -2.09
C ARG A 86 3.14 17.89 -1.07
N THR A 87 2.10 18.62 -1.47
CA THR A 87 1.34 19.46 -0.53
C THR A 87 0.34 18.59 0.23
N ALA A 88 0.01 18.94 1.47
CA ALA A 88 -0.97 18.20 2.29
C ALA A 88 -2.29 17.98 1.54
N GLY A 89 -2.76 19.00 0.82
CA GLY A 89 -4.00 18.92 0.04
C GLY A 89 -3.94 17.93 -1.12
N ALA A 90 -2.79 17.80 -1.78
CA ALA A 90 -2.61 16.85 -2.88
C ALA A 90 -2.40 15.41 -2.37
N VAL A 91 -1.54 15.21 -1.35
CA VAL A 91 -1.18 13.85 -0.89
C VAL A 91 -2.21 13.21 0.02
N ARG A 92 -3.06 13.98 0.72
CA ARG A 92 -4.09 13.43 1.60
C ARG A 92 -5.13 12.54 0.90
N PRO A 93 -5.82 12.99 -0.17
CA PRO A 93 -6.77 12.12 -0.87
C PRO A 93 -6.07 10.91 -1.50
N TRP A 94 -4.82 11.08 -1.94
CA TRP A 94 -4.03 9.97 -2.46
C TRP A 94 -3.68 8.94 -1.38
N ALA A 95 -3.23 9.37 -0.20
CA ALA A 95 -2.93 8.48 0.92
C ALA A 95 -4.16 7.72 1.41
N ASP A 96 -5.32 8.39 1.49
CA ASP A 96 -6.60 7.77 1.83
C ASP A 96 -7.02 6.70 0.80
N ALA A 97 -6.96 7.04 -0.49
CA ALA A 97 -7.26 6.10 -1.58
C ALA A 97 -6.29 4.90 -1.59
N CYS A 98 -4.99 5.14 -1.35
CA CYS A 98 -3.98 4.09 -1.24
C CYS A 98 -4.22 3.15 -0.05
N SER A 99 -4.63 3.69 1.10
CA SER A 99 -5.00 2.91 2.29
C SER A 99 -6.13 1.93 1.98
N ILE A 100 -7.22 2.41 1.37
CA ILE A 100 -8.37 1.60 0.96
C ILE A 100 -7.97 0.57 -0.11
N ALA A 101 -7.26 1.01 -1.15
CA ALA A 101 -6.85 0.15 -2.26
C ALA A 101 -5.97 -1.00 -1.78
N SER A 102 -5.01 -0.75 -0.90
CA SER A 102 -4.17 -1.80 -0.33
C SER A 102 -4.98 -2.80 0.49
N LEU A 103 -5.94 -2.36 1.32
CA LEU A 103 -6.80 -3.28 2.07
C LEU A 103 -7.66 -4.14 1.14
N ARG A 104 -8.18 -3.56 0.05
CA ARG A 104 -8.93 -4.30 -0.99
C ARG A 104 -8.04 -5.33 -1.70
N VAL A 105 -6.81 -4.96 -2.06
CA VAL A 105 -5.82 -5.88 -2.64
C VAL A 105 -5.55 -7.06 -1.69
N HIS A 106 -5.30 -6.78 -0.41
CA HIS A 106 -5.04 -7.82 0.59
C HIS A 106 -6.26 -8.72 0.77
N ARG A 107 -7.48 -8.19 0.71
CA ARG A 107 -8.71 -9.00 0.74
C ARG A 107 -8.84 -9.93 -0.47
N LEU A 108 -8.64 -9.41 -1.69
CA LEU A 108 -8.72 -10.19 -2.93
C LEU A 108 -7.72 -11.37 -2.94
N LEU A 109 -6.59 -11.20 -2.27
CA LEU A 109 -5.54 -12.21 -2.17
C LEU A 109 -5.69 -13.13 -0.96
N ASP A 110 -6.50 -12.79 0.03
CA ASP A 110 -6.66 -13.58 1.25
C ASP A 110 -7.40 -14.90 0.94
N PRO A 111 -6.77 -16.07 1.17
CA PRO A 111 -7.42 -17.36 0.97
C PRO A 111 -8.53 -17.63 2.00
N ALA A 112 -8.53 -16.94 3.14
CA ALA A 112 -9.53 -17.07 4.20
C ALA A 112 -10.68 -16.05 4.06
N ALA A 113 -10.70 -15.25 3.00
CA ALA A 113 -11.85 -14.40 2.70
C ALA A 113 -12.97 -15.27 2.11
N ASP A 114 -13.89 -15.70 2.96
CA ASP A 114 -15.12 -16.37 2.52
C ASP A 114 -16.08 -15.35 1.88
N GLY A 115 -16.43 -15.55 0.60
CA GLY A 115 -17.50 -14.84 -0.10
C GLY A 115 -17.24 -13.38 -0.52
N ASP A 116 -18.19 -12.85 -1.29
CA ASP A 116 -18.18 -11.47 -1.79
C ASP A 116 -18.33 -10.48 -0.61
N PRO A 117 -17.56 -9.38 -0.52
CA PRO A 117 -17.56 -8.49 0.64
C PRO A 117 -18.89 -7.77 0.83
N ALA A 118 -19.30 -7.56 2.09
CA ALA A 118 -19.95 -6.31 2.44
C ALA A 118 -18.89 -5.18 2.32
N PRO A 119 -19.11 -4.14 1.50
CA PRO A 119 -18.18 -3.01 1.32
C PRO A 119 -17.78 -2.35 2.65
N ASP A 120 -18.69 -2.39 3.62
CA ASP A 120 -18.61 -1.64 4.88
C ASP A 120 -17.56 -2.15 5.87
N GLY A 121 -17.13 -3.42 5.75
CA GLY A 121 -16.20 -4.04 6.71
C GLY A 121 -14.79 -3.44 6.69
N LEU A 122 -14.30 -3.01 5.52
CA LEU A 122 -13.00 -2.34 5.43
C LEU A 122 -13.05 -0.95 6.07
N ASP A 123 -14.14 -0.20 5.85
CA ASP A 123 -14.30 1.13 6.40
C ASP A 123 -14.49 1.08 7.92
N ALA A 124 -15.26 0.11 8.43
CA ALA A 124 -15.37 -0.16 9.88
C ALA A 124 -14.00 -0.50 10.49
N GLY A 125 -13.22 -1.36 9.84
CA GLY A 125 -11.85 -1.69 10.23
C GLY A 125 -10.95 -0.46 10.35
N ARG A 126 -10.96 0.41 9.33
CA ARG A 126 -10.20 1.67 9.33
C ARG A 126 -10.67 2.63 10.41
N ALA A 127 -11.97 2.63 10.71
CA ALA A 127 -12.58 3.43 11.77
C ALA A 127 -12.32 2.88 13.19
N GLY A 128 -11.66 1.72 13.32
CA GLY A 128 -11.25 1.15 14.61
C GLY A 128 -12.06 -0.06 15.06
N ASP A 129 -12.93 -0.60 14.21
CA ASP A 129 -13.65 -1.86 14.43
C ASP A 129 -13.10 -2.97 13.51
N PRO A 130 -11.99 -3.64 13.90
CA PRO A 130 -11.37 -4.66 13.06
C PRO A 130 -12.07 -6.03 13.18
N ALA A 131 -13.27 -6.09 13.77
CA ALA A 131 -14.02 -7.33 13.87
C ALA A 131 -14.21 -7.95 12.46
N ASP A 132 -14.07 -9.27 12.40
CA ASP A 132 -14.29 -10.06 11.18
C ASP A 132 -13.37 -9.74 9.99
N LEU A 133 -12.29 -8.97 10.18
CA LEU A 133 -11.26 -8.80 9.16
C LEU A 133 -10.47 -10.09 8.98
N SER A 134 -10.33 -10.51 7.72
CA SER A 134 -9.52 -11.67 7.38
C SER A 134 -8.04 -11.42 7.76
N PRO A 135 -7.25 -12.47 8.06
CA PRO A 135 -5.92 -12.31 8.65
C PRO A 135 -4.97 -11.43 7.83
N LEU A 136 -5.02 -11.50 6.50
CA LEU A 136 -4.17 -10.71 5.62
C LEU A 136 -4.55 -9.21 5.65
N VAL A 137 -5.85 -8.92 5.72
CA VAL A 137 -6.39 -7.56 5.84
C VAL A 137 -6.08 -6.96 7.20
N ALA A 138 -6.29 -7.73 8.29
CA ALA A 138 -5.97 -7.29 9.64
C ALA A 138 -4.47 -7.00 9.80
N ALA A 139 -3.60 -7.80 9.19
CA ALA A 139 -2.16 -7.56 9.18
C ALA A 139 -1.79 -6.28 8.42
N GLU A 140 -2.40 -6.03 7.25
CA GLU A 140 -2.17 -4.81 6.49
C GLU A 140 -2.66 -3.56 7.24
N LEU A 141 -3.83 -3.61 7.86
CA LEU A 141 -4.36 -2.52 8.67
C LEU A 141 -3.39 -2.11 9.78
N ARG A 142 -2.82 -3.10 10.51
CA ARG A 142 -1.80 -2.85 11.54
C ARG A 142 -0.53 -2.21 10.98
N ARG A 143 -0.08 -2.62 9.78
CA ARG A 143 1.11 -2.01 9.13
C ARG A 143 0.84 -0.56 8.73
N GLN A 144 -0.34 -0.25 8.21
CA GLN A 144 -0.72 1.12 7.84
C GLN A 144 -0.73 2.03 9.08
N ALA A 145 -1.33 1.58 10.19
CA ALA A 145 -1.31 2.30 11.44
C ALA A 145 0.12 2.51 11.96
N ALA A 146 0.92 1.44 12.04
CA ALA A 146 2.29 1.51 12.54
C ALA A 146 3.19 2.47 11.74
N VAL A 147 3.03 2.55 10.41
CA VAL A 147 3.77 3.52 9.59
C VAL A 147 3.41 4.96 9.98
N LEU A 148 2.13 5.27 10.15
CA LEU A 148 1.68 6.62 10.52
C LEU A 148 2.07 6.97 11.95
N GLU A 149 1.97 6.03 12.89
CA GLU A 149 2.39 6.20 14.29
C GLU A 149 3.89 6.52 14.38
N LEU A 150 4.74 5.76 13.67
CA LEU A 150 6.19 5.99 13.62
C LEU A 150 6.53 7.40 13.09
N LEU A 151 5.79 7.88 12.10
CA LEU A 151 6.04 9.19 11.50
C LEU A 151 5.47 10.33 12.34
N ALA A 152 4.35 10.11 13.03
CA ALA A 152 3.82 11.05 14.00
C ALA A 152 4.78 11.22 15.20
N GLU A 153 5.39 10.13 15.67
CA GLU A 153 6.28 10.16 16.84
C GLU A 153 7.69 10.65 16.49
N HIS A 154 8.22 10.27 15.33
CA HIS A 154 9.65 10.46 15.01
C HIS A 154 9.90 11.34 13.76
N GLY A 155 8.85 11.81 13.10
CA GLY A 155 8.97 12.59 11.86
C GLY A 155 9.83 11.88 10.81
N ALA A 156 10.77 12.59 10.20
CA ALA A 156 11.68 12.03 9.19
C ALA A 156 12.53 10.84 9.71
N GLN A 157 12.85 10.80 11.01
CA GLN A 157 13.64 9.71 11.59
C GLN A 157 12.88 8.36 11.61
N GLY A 158 11.54 8.42 11.56
CA GLY A 158 10.68 7.23 11.46
C GLY A 158 10.70 6.54 10.10
N LEU A 159 11.15 7.24 9.03
CA LEU A 159 11.07 6.74 7.65
C LEU A 159 11.82 5.43 7.41
N ARG A 160 12.99 5.25 8.05
CA ARG A 160 13.74 4.00 7.93
C ARG A 160 12.92 2.82 8.44
N ARG A 161 12.25 2.98 9.59
CA ARG A 161 11.44 1.91 10.18
C ARG A 161 10.13 1.68 9.41
N ALA A 162 9.52 2.74 8.89
CA ALA A 162 8.37 2.65 8.00
C ALA A 162 8.68 1.87 6.72
N LEU A 163 9.87 2.09 6.13
CA LEU A 163 10.33 1.30 5.00
C LEU A 163 10.55 -0.16 5.37
N GLU A 164 11.17 -0.46 6.51
CA GLU A 164 11.38 -1.85 6.96
C GLU A 164 10.05 -2.60 7.11
N ILE A 165 9.00 -1.94 7.64
CA ILE A 165 7.63 -2.49 7.68
C ILE A 165 7.09 -2.76 6.27
N SER A 166 7.37 -1.86 5.33
CA SER A 166 6.92 -1.98 3.93
C SER A 166 7.63 -3.12 3.20
N VAL A 167 8.95 -3.28 3.39
CA VAL A 167 9.73 -4.41 2.87
C VAL A 167 9.21 -5.73 3.41
N GLU A 168 8.93 -5.81 4.70
CA GLU A 168 8.37 -7.04 5.30
C GLU A 168 6.97 -7.35 4.77
N GLY A 169 6.10 -6.34 4.66
CA GLY A 169 4.78 -6.50 4.06
C GLY A 169 4.84 -6.95 2.60
N ARG A 170 5.78 -6.42 1.82
CA ARG A 170 6.03 -6.81 0.42
C ARG A 170 6.43 -8.27 0.30
N ARG A 171 7.31 -8.76 1.20
CA ARG A 171 7.69 -10.18 1.26
C ARG A 171 6.50 -11.09 1.56
N VAL A 172 5.65 -10.69 2.50
CA VAL A 172 4.41 -11.42 2.82
C VAL A 172 3.48 -11.48 1.61
N LEU A 173 3.22 -10.35 0.94
CA LEU A 173 2.32 -10.33 -0.21
C LEU A 173 2.83 -11.21 -1.36
N ARG A 174 4.14 -11.17 -1.64
CA ARG A 174 4.78 -12.06 -2.62
C ARG A 174 4.59 -13.53 -2.27
N ALA A 175 4.75 -13.90 -1.01
CA ALA A 175 4.55 -15.27 -0.57
C ALA A 175 3.10 -15.73 -0.76
N VAL A 176 2.12 -14.84 -0.51
CA VAL A 176 0.69 -15.11 -0.76
C VAL A 176 0.42 -15.31 -2.25
N VAL A 177 0.86 -14.40 -3.11
CA VAL A 177 0.69 -14.49 -4.58
C VAL A 177 1.32 -15.79 -5.12
N SER A 178 2.54 -16.09 -4.69
CA SER A 178 3.25 -17.30 -5.08
C SER A 178 2.51 -18.58 -4.65
N ARG A 179 1.92 -18.59 -3.45
CA ARG A 179 1.09 -19.72 -2.97
C ARG A 179 -0.18 -19.89 -3.80
N ARG A 180 -0.90 -18.80 -4.09
CA ARG A 180 -2.12 -18.84 -4.92
C ARG A 180 -1.82 -19.36 -6.32
N ALA A 181 -0.74 -18.90 -6.95
CA ALA A 181 -0.34 -19.37 -8.28
C ALA A 181 -0.10 -20.90 -8.31
N ARG A 182 0.50 -21.46 -7.25
CA ARG A 182 0.66 -22.92 -7.12
C ARG A 182 -0.68 -23.64 -6.92
N SER A 183 -1.57 -23.11 -6.06
CA SER A 183 -2.89 -23.72 -5.84
C SER A 183 -3.79 -23.68 -7.09
N VAL A 184 -3.63 -22.68 -7.96
CA VAL A 184 -4.33 -22.61 -9.26
C VAL A 184 -3.70 -23.55 -10.31
N ALA A 185 -2.42 -23.87 -10.19
CA ALA A 185 -1.70 -24.79 -11.08
C ALA A 185 -1.87 -26.27 -10.71
N GLU A 186 -2.34 -26.59 -9.50
CA GLU A 186 -2.68 -27.95 -9.05
C GLU A 186 -4.19 -28.29 -9.06
N PRO A 187 -5.00 -28.05 -10.12
CA PRO A 187 -6.33 -28.63 -10.22
C PRO A 187 -6.21 -30.02 -10.85
N GLY A 188 -5.90 -31.02 -10.04
CA GLY A 188 -5.93 -32.45 -10.41
C GLY A 188 -4.62 -33.21 -10.20
N ALA A 189 -4.46 -33.73 -8.98
CA ALA A 189 -3.66 -34.92 -8.69
C ALA A 189 -4.52 -35.88 -7.86
#